data_AF-A0A3Q1EV69-F1
#
_entry.id   AF-A0A3Q1EV69-F1
#
_cell.length_a   1.000
_cell.length_b   1.000
_cell.length_c   1.000
_cell.angle_alpha   90.00
_cell.angle_beta   90.00
_cell.angle_gamma   90.00
#
_symmetry.space_group_name_H-M   'P 1'
#
loop_
_entity.id
_entity.type
_entity.pdbx_description
1 polymer ?
#
loop_
_entity_poly.entity_id
_entity_poly.type
_entity_poly.pdbx_seq_one_letter_code
_entity_poly.pdbx_strand_id
1 'polypeptide(L)'
;MSSTTLRPYLNAVRATLQAALCLENFSSQVVERHNKPEVEVRSSKELLLQPVVISRNDKEKVLIEGSINSVRVSIAVKQADEIEKILCHKFMRFMMMRAENFFILRRKPVEGYDISFLITNFHTEQMYKHKLVDFVIHFMEEIDKEISEMKLSVNARARIVAEEFLKNVSDFFSALTAQILILFVVVFVFFINAFKVRLVTVI
;
A
#
# COMPACT_ATOMS: atom_id res chain seq x y z
N MET A 1 2.80 -18.64 -10.52
CA MET A 1 1.87 -19.20 -11.54
C MET A 1 0.74 -18.22 -11.91
N SER A 2 0.98 -16.89 -11.98
CA SER A 2 -0.08 -15.87 -12.10
C SER A 2 0.14 -14.84 -13.21
N SER A 3 1.00 -15.07 -14.21
CA SER A 3 1.21 -14.08 -15.28
C SER A 3 0.28 -14.24 -16.49
N THR A 4 -0.33 -15.42 -16.70
CA THR A 4 -1.10 -15.71 -17.93
C THR A 4 -2.41 -14.92 -18.02
N THR A 5 -3.04 -14.59 -16.88
CA THR A 5 -4.35 -13.89 -16.84
C THR A 5 -4.25 -12.38 -16.66
N LEU A 6 -3.08 -11.84 -16.27
CA LEU A 6 -2.91 -10.41 -16.02
C LEU A 6 -3.03 -9.59 -17.32
N ARG A 7 -2.33 -10.02 -18.37
CA ARG A 7 -2.32 -9.30 -19.65
C ARG A 7 -3.70 -9.23 -20.31
N PRO A 8 -4.50 -10.31 -20.40
CA PRO A 8 -5.88 -10.22 -20.89
C PRO A 8 -6.76 -9.29 -20.06
N TYR A 9 -6.62 -9.31 -18.73
CA TYR A 9 -7.35 -8.44 -17.82
C TYR A 9 -7.03 -6.95 -18.06
N LEU A 10 -5.74 -6.59 -18.11
CA LEU A 10 -5.32 -5.21 -18.39
C LEU A 10 -5.71 -4.75 -19.79
N ASN A 11 -5.68 -5.64 -20.78
CA ASN A 11 -6.14 -5.34 -22.14
C ASN A 11 -7.66 -5.05 -22.17
N ALA A 12 -8.46 -5.82 -21.44
CA ALA A 12 -9.90 -5.57 -21.32
C ALA A 12 -10.16 -4.20 -20.65
N VAL A 13 -9.49 -3.92 -19.52
CA VAL A 13 -9.60 -2.62 -18.84
C VAL A 13 -9.19 -1.48 -19.76
N ARG A 14 -8.07 -1.62 -20.48
CA ARG A 14 -7.58 -0.63 -21.45
C ARG A 14 -8.60 -0.34 -22.55
N ALA A 15 -9.17 -1.38 -23.16
CA ALA A 15 -10.16 -1.23 -24.22
C ALA A 15 -11.43 -0.52 -23.69
N THR A 16 -11.90 -0.89 -22.50
CA THR A 16 -13.06 -0.25 -21.88
C THR A 16 -12.79 1.20 -21.50
N LEU A 17 -11.61 1.53 -20.96
CA LEU A 17 -11.23 2.91 -20.66
C LEU A 17 -11.13 3.77 -21.93
N GLN A 18 -10.57 3.22 -23.01
CA GLN A 18 -10.50 3.91 -24.30
C GLN A 18 -11.89 4.24 -24.85
N ALA A 19 -12.87 3.36 -24.66
CA ALA A 19 -14.26 3.59 -25.04
C ALA A 19 -14.99 4.57 -24.09
N ALA A 20 -14.71 4.50 -22.79
CA ALA A 20 -15.35 5.33 -21.77
C ALA A 20 -14.85 6.79 -21.78
N LEU A 21 -13.58 7.03 -22.12
CA LEU A 21 -12.96 8.37 -22.13
C LEU A 21 -13.28 9.20 -23.39
N CYS A 22 -14.48 9.03 -23.93
CA CYS A 22 -15.07 9.87 -24.96
C CYS A 22 -15.90 10.96 -24.28
N LEU A 23 -15.22 11.89 -23.61
CA LEU A 23 -15.83 12.92 -22.79
C LEU A 23 -16.03 14.22 -23.56
N GLU A 24 -17.13 14.89 -23.29
CA GLU A 24 -17.46 16.20 -23.84
C GLU A 24 -17.78 17.20 -22.72
N ASN A 25 -17.51 18.48 -22.97
CA ASN A 25 -17.87 19.52 -22.03
C ASN A 25 -19.39 19.68 -21.99
N PHE A 26 -20.00 19.49 -20.81
CA PHE A 26 -21.44 19.49 -20.63
C PHE A 26 -21.85 20.34 -19.42
N SER A 27 -22.65 21.38 -19.66
CA SER A 27 -23.20 22.25 -18.62
C SER A 27 -24.31 21.55 -17.85
N SER A 28 -24.41 21.81 -16.54
CA SER A 28 -25.44 21.19 -15.70
C SER A 28 -26.85 21.62 -16.14
N GLN A 29 -27.75 20.64 -16.25
CA GLN A 29 -29.17 20.89 -16.56
C GLN A 29 -29.98 21.31 -15.33
N VAL A 30 -29.49 21.03 -14.12
CA VAL A 30 -30.22 21.24 -12.86
C VAL A 30 -29.87 22.57 -12.21
N VAL A 31 -28.61 23.00 -12.33
CA VAL A 31 -28.13 24.23 -11.70
C VAL A 31 -27.52 25.14 -12.75
N GLU A 32 -28.09 26.33 -12.92
CA GLU A 32 -27.64 27.32 -13.89
C GLU A 32 -26.17 27.69 -13.65
N ARG A 33 -25.36 27.76 -14.72
CA ARG A 33 -23.94 28.16 -14.70
C ARG A 33 -23.01 27.26 -13.90
N HIS A 34 -23.45 26.05 -13.54
CA HIS A 34 -22.57 25.04 -12.95
C HIS A 34 -22.12 24.02 -13.98
N ASN A 35 -20.87 23.57 -13.85
CA ASN A 35 -20.33 22.42 -14.55
C ASN A 35 -19.78 21.47 -13.48
N LYS A 36 -20.46 20.34 -13.30
CA LYS A 36 -20.12 19.34 -12.30
C LYS A 36 -19.94 17.98 -12.99
N PRO A 37 -19.07 17.11 -12.47
CA PRO A 37 -18.94 15.76 -13.00
C PRO A 37 -20.25 14.98 -12.78
N GLU A 38 -20.95 14.65 -13.87
CA GLU A 38 -22.26 14.01 -13.82
C GLU A 38 -22.21 12.63 -13.14
N VAL A 39 -21.10 11.91 -13.25
CA VAL A 39 -20.89 10.60 -12.58
C VAL A 39 -20.87 10.69 -11.03
N GLU A 40 -20.56 11.86 -10.47
CA GLU A 40 -20.59 12.11 -9.02
C GLU A 40 -21.96 12.63 -8.56
N VAL A 41 -22.57 13.54 -9.33
CA VAL A 41 -23.83 14.19 -8.93
C VAL A 41 -25.03 13.28 -9.17
N ARG A 42 -25.02 12.52 -10.29
CA ARG A 42 -26.07 11.56 -10.67
C ARG A 42 -27.49 12.12 -10.65
N SER A 43 -27.66 13.41 -10.94
CA SER A 43 -28.98 14.06 -10.99
C SER A 43 -29.78 13.68 -12.24
N SER A 44 -29.08 13.48 -13.36
CA SER A 44 -29.64 13.19 -14.68
C SER A 44 -29.25 11.78 -15.09
N LYS A 45 -30.22 10.87 -15.18
CA LYS A 45 -29.95 9.44 -15.49
C LYS A 45 -29.58 9.24 -16.96
N GLU A 46 -30.10 10.08 -17.84
CA GLU A 46 -29.84 10.11 -19.27
C GLU A 46 -28.38 10.44 -19.61
N LEU A 47 -27.65 11.08 -18.69
CA LEU A 47 -26.24 11.43 -18.86
C LEU A 47 -25.30 10.34 -18.32
N LEU A 48 -25.84 9.32 -17.64
CA LEU A 48 -25.06 8.23 -17.06
C LEU A 48 -25.03 7.04 -18.02
N LEU A 49 -23.84 6.49 -18.21
CA LEU A 49 -23.65 5.25 -18.94
C LEU A 49 -23.80 4.05 -18.01
N GLN A 50 -24.03 2.88 -18.58
CA GLN A 50 -24.11 1.64 -17.81
C GLN A 50 -22.76 1.37 -17.12
N PRO A 51 -22.73 1.19 -15.78
CA PRO A 51 -21.53 0.78 -15.08
C PRO A 51 -21.04 -0.59 -15.55
N VAL A 52 -19.74 -0.70 -15.81
CA VAL A 52 -19.10 -1.96 -16.24
C VAL A 52 -18.09 -2.39 -15.19
N VAL A 53 -18.15 -3.66 -14.79
CA VAL A 53 -17.16 -4.28 -13.90
C VAL A 53 -16.35 -5.29 -14.68
N ILE A 54 -15.03 -5.16 -14.61
CA ILE A 54 -14.07 -6.10 -15.19
C ILE A 54 -13.35 -6.77 -14.03
N SER A 55 -13.53 -8.07 -13.88
CA SER A 55 -12.92 -8.85 -12.81
C SER A 55 -11.89 -9.82 -13.36
N ARG A 56 -10.72 -9.87 -12.72
CA ARG A 56 -9.73 -10.92 -12.96
C ARG A 56 -10.01 -12.16 -12.10
N ASN A 57 -10.45 -11.92 -10.87
CA ASN A 57 -10.88 -12.91 -9.88
C ASN A 57 -11.85 -12.24 -8.89
N ASP A 58 -12.29 -12.95 -7.85
CA ASP A 58 -13.26 -12.43 -6.87
C ASP A 58 -12.76 -11.20 -6.08
N LYS A 59 -11.45 -11.04 -5.97
CA LYS A 59 -10.78 -9.96 -5.21
C LYS A 59 -10.32 -8.81 -6.10
N GLU A 60 -9.76 -9.11 -7.27
CA GLU A 60 -9.21 -8.14 -8.23
C GLU A 60 -10.26 -7.78 -9.28
N LYS A 61 -10.76 -6.54 -9.20
CA LYS A 61 -11.76 -6.02 -10.13
C LYS A 61 -11.65 -4.50 -10.30
N VAL A 62 -12.02 -4.01 -11.48
CA VAL A 62 -12.18 -2.59 -11.77
C VAL A 62 -13.65 -2.31 -12.09
N LEU A 63 -14.20 -1.28 -11.46
CA LEU A 63 -15.48 -0.69 -11.79
C LEU A 63 -15.24 0.59 -12.60
N ILE A 64 -15.84 0.66 -13.78
CA ILE A 64 -15.80 1.83 -14.66
C ILE A 64 -17.22 2.36 -14.79
N GLU A 65 -17.40 3.61 -14.39
CA GLU A 65 -18.67 4.33 -14.45
C GLU A 65 -18.48 5.53 -15.35
N GLY A 66 -19.12 5.51 -16.52
CA GLY A 66 -19.04 6.60 -17.49
C GLY A 66 -20.22 7.56 -17.38
N SER A 67 -20.00 8.79 -17.81
CA SER A 67 -21.03 9.79 -18.09
C SER A 67 -20.59 10.64 -19.27
N ILE A 68 -21.41 11.60 -19.69
CA ILE A 68 -21.10 12.50 -20.80
C ILE A 68 -19.81 13.33 -20.59
N ASN A 69 -19.55 13.81 -19.37
CA ASN A 69 -18.46 14.76 -19.08
C ASN A 69 -17.41 14.22 -18.10
N SER A 70 -17.61 13.01 -17.55
CA SER A 70 -16.71 12.42 -16.57
C SER A 70 -16.77 10.90 -16.51
N VAL A 71 -15.64 10.27 -16.19
CA VAL A 71 -15.52 8.84 -15.90
C VAL A 71 -14.96 8.65 -14.51
N ARG A 72 -15.59 7.77 -13.73
CA ARG A 72 -15.04 7.27 -12.46
C ARG A 72 -14.51 5.86 -12.65
N VAL A 73 -13.27 5.64 -12.21
CA VAL A 73 -12.59 4.35 -12.29
C VAL A 73 -12.22 3.92 -10.88
N SER A 74 -12.77 2.82 -10.39
CA SER A 74 -12.51 2.30 -9.04
C SER A 74 -11.83 0.94 -9.12
N ILE A 75 -10.74 0.77 -8.38
CA ILE A 75 -9.86 -0.39 -8.49
C ILE A 75 -9.82 -1.11 -7.13
N ALA A 76 -10.09 -2.42 -7.17
CA ALA A 76 -9.86 -3.32 -6.06
C ALA A 76 -8.54 -4.06 -6.31
N VAL A 77 -7.60 -3.87 -5.40
CA VAL A 77 -6.22 -4.37 -5.48
C VAL A 77 -6.14 -5.74 -4.82
N LYS A 78 -5.24 -6.59 -5.32
CA LYS A 78 -4.99 -7.90 -4.72
C LYS A 78 -4.45 -7.75 -3.30
N GLN A 79 -5.07 -8.46 -2.35
CA GLN A 79 -4.62 -8.54 -0.97
C GLN A 79 -4.56 -10.02 -0.57
N ALA A 80 -3.35 -10.60 -0.48
CA ALA A 80 -3.17 -12.00 -0.13
C ALA A 80 -3.27 -12.22 1.39
N ASP A 81 -2.63 -11.33 2.17
CA ASP A 81 -2.45 -11.47 3.62
C ASP A 81 -2.84 -10.19 4.37
N GLU A 82 -2.95 -10.26 5.71
CA GLU A 82 -3.26 -9.10 6.56
C GLU A 82 -2.21 -7.99 6.45
N ILE A 83 -0.93 -8.34 6.31
CA ILE A 83 0.15 -7.37 6.11
C ILE A 83 -0.08 -6.59 4.80
N GLU A 84 -0.39 -7.28 3.70
CA GLU A 84 -0.67 -6.62 2.42
C GLU A 84 -1.91 -5.75 2.48
N LYS A 85 -2.95 -6.18 3.21
CA LYS A 85 -4.14 -5.36 3.45
C LYS A 85 -3.80 -4.04 4.15
N ILE A 86 -2.96 -4.07 5.19
CA ILE A 86 -2.53 -2.86 5.91
C ILE A 86 -1.63 -1.99 5.02
N LEU A 87 -0.69 -2.60 4.30
CA LEU A 87 0.22 -1.88 3.39
C LEU A 87 -0.56 -1.20 2.25
N CYS A 88 -1.46 -1.93 1.59
CA CYS A 88 -2.34 -1.41 0.56
C CYS A 88 -3.16 -0.23 1.08
N HIS A 89 -3.86 -0.40 2.21
CA HIS A 89 -4.67 0.67 2.81
C HIS A 89 -3.84 1.92 3.13
N LYS A 90 -2.64 1.77 3.71
CA LYS A 90 -1.75 2.91 4.00
C LYS A 90 -1.21 3.57 2.74
N PHE A 91 -0.84 2.78 1.73
CA PHE A 91 -0.31 3.28 0.47
C PHE A 91 -1.37 4.04 -0.33
N MET A 92 -2.58 3.49 -0.47
CA MET A 92 -3.71 4.19 -1.11
C MET A 92 -4.05 5.49 -0.36
N ARG A 93 -4.10 5.44 0.98
CA ARG A 93 -4.34 6.63 1.80
C ARG A 93 -3.26 7.71 1.59
N PHE A 94 -2.00 7.31 1.49
CA PHE A 94 -0.89 8.22 1.21
C PHE A 94 -1.05 8.95 -0.12
N MET A 95 -1.47 8.22 -1.17
CA MET A 95 -1.73 8.80 -2.49
C MET A 95 -2.94 9.74 -2.47
N MET A 96 -4.04 9.34 -1.82
CA MET A 96 -5.25 10.18 -1.71
C MET A 96 -5.02 11.48 -0.93
N MET A 97 -4.13 11.49 0.07
CA MET A 97 -3.73 12.73 0.76
C MET A 97 -3.02 13.73 -0.16
N ARG A 98 -2.51 13.28 -1.31
CA ARG A 98 -1.82 14.10 -2.31
C ARG A 98 -2.65 14.31 -3.59
N ALA A 99 -3.96 14.04 -3.53
CA ALA A 99 -4.86 14.18 -4.66
C ALA A 99 -4.94 15.62 -5.23
N GLU A 100 -4.48 16.65 -4.52
CA GLU A 100 -4.38 18.01 -5.06
C GLU A 100 -3.28 18.12 -6.12
N ASN A 101 -2.13 17.48 -5.90
CA ASN A 101 -1.05 17.39 -6.89
C ASN A 101 -1.37 16.31 -7.94
N PHE A 102 -2.10 15.27 -7.51
CA PHE A 102 -2.53 14.17 -8.34
C PHE A 102 -4.00 14.36 -8.75
N PHE A 103 -4.24 15.33 -9.62
CA PHE A 103 -5.55 15.93 -9.85
C PHE A 103 -6.65 15.01 -10.44
N ILE A 104 -6.28 13.80 -10.90
CA ILE A 104 -7.25 12.78 -11.34
C ILE A 104 -7.64 11.79 -10.23
N LEU A 105 -7.02 11.85 -9.03
CA LEU A 105 -7.38 10.98 -7.90
C LEU A 105 -8.57 11.53 -7.11
N ARG A 106 -9.47 10.65 -6.69
CA ARG A 106 -10.49 11.00 -5.70
C ARG A 106 -9.88 10.98 -4.30
N ARG A 107 -10.33 11.91 -3.45
CA ARG A 107 -9.93 12.01 -2.03
C ARG A 107 -10.42 10.83 -1.18
N LYS A 108 -11.48 10.16 -1.63
CA LYS A 108 -12.07 8.99 -0.98
C LYS A 108 -12.40 7.96 -2.07
N PRO A 109 -12.13 6.66 -1.86
CA PRO A 109 -12.50 5.63 -2.83
C PRO A 109 -14.01 5.38 -2.78
N VAL A 110 -14.52 4.71 -3.81
CA VAL A 110 -15.87 4.12 -3.79
C VAL A 110 -15.90 2.97 -2.77
N GLU A 111 -17.03 2.77 -2.10
CA GLU A 111 -17.20 1.69 -1.14
C GLU A 111 -16.96 0.32 -1.79
N GLY A 112 -16.17 -0.53 -1.13
CA GLY A 112 -15.78 -1.84 -1.66
C GLY A 112 -14.59 -1.82 -2.65
N TYR A 113 -13.95 -0.66 -2.85
CA TYR A 113 -12.75 -0.49 -3.67
C TYR A 113 -11.65 0.22 -2.87
N ASP A 114 -10.39 0.02 -3.26
CA ASP A 114 -9.24 0.54 -2.51
C ASP A 114 -8.84 1.95 -2.94
N ILE A 115 -9.01 2.26 -4.23
CA ILE A 115 -8.71 3.57 -4.80
C ILE A 115 -9.66 3.90 -5.95
N SER A 116 -9.93 5.19 -6.16
CA SER A 116 -10.76 5.66 -7.25
C SER A 116 -10.16 6.88 -7.94
N PHE A 117 -10.25 6.91 -9.25
CA PHE A 117 -9.93 8.04 -10.11
C PHE A 117 -11.22 8.72 -10.59
N LEU A 118 -11.16 10.03 -10.77
CA LEU A 118 -12.19 10.84 -11.41
C LEU A 118 -11.55 11.62 -12.56
N ILE A 119 -11.89 11.22 -13.78
CA ILE A 119 -11.41 11.86 -15.00
C ILE A 119 -12.56 12.67 -15.58
N THR A 120 -12.35 13.96 -15.84
CA THR A 120 -13.34 14.88 -16.39
C THR A 120 -12.93 15.33 -17.78
N ASN A 121 -13.83 15.99 -18.52
CA ASN A 121 -13.54 16.60 -19.81
C ASN A 121 -12.35 17.57 -19.74
N PHE A 122 -12.20 18.32 -18.63
CA PHE A 122 -11.07 19.24 -18.44
C PHE A 122 -9.72 18.52 -18.47
N HIS A 123 -9.64 17.30 -17.93
CA HIS A 123 -8.42 16.51 -17.96
C HIS A 123 -8.09 16.03 -19.37
N THR A 124 -9.09 15.65 -20.16
CA THR A 124 -8.92 15.21 -21.55
C THR A 124 -8.66 16.36 -22.52
N GLU A 125 -9.03 17.59 -22.15
CA GLU A 125 -8.69 18.81 -22.90
C GLU A 125 -7.23 19.23 -22.66
N GLN A 126 -6.71 19.05 -21.44
CA GLN A 126 -5.34 19.42 -21.07
C GLN A 126 -4.30 18.33 -21.36
N MET A 127 -4.70 17.06 -21.33
CA MET A 127 -3.82 15.91 -21.55
C MET A 127 -4.39 14.96 -22.60
N TYR A 128 -3.49 14.30 -23.31
CA TYR A 128 -3.91 13.29 -24.27
C TYR A 128 -4.59 12.09 -23.59
N LYS A 129 -5.81 11.77 -24.04
CA LYS A 129 -6.59 10.65 -23.49
C LYS A 129 -5.84 9.32 -23.45
N HIS A 130 -5.01 9.03 -24.46
CA HIS A 130 -4.23 7.79 -24.50
C HIS A 130 -3.17 7.73 -23.38
N LYS A 131 -2.60 8.88 -22.99
CA LYS A 131 -1.68 8.96 -21.84
C LYS A 131 -2.40 8.77 -20.51
N LEU A 132 -3.64 9.23 -20.38
CA LEU A 132 -4.47 8.94 -19.21
C LEU A 132 -4.77 7.45 -19.09
N VAL A 133 -5.13 6.79 -20.20
CA VAL A 133 -5.33 5.34 -20.23
C VAL A 133 -4.03 4.61 -19.88
N ASP A 134 -2.92 4.97 -20.50
CA ASP A 134 -1.60 4.39 -20.19
C ASP A 134 -1.25 4.56 -18.72
N PHE A 135 -1.49 5.74 -18.15
CA PHE A 135 -1.26 6.02 -16.75
C PHE A 135 -2.07 5.07 -15.84
N VAL A 136 -3.37 4.90 -16.08
CA VAL A 136 -4.21 4.01 -15.25
C VAL A 136 -3.74 2.56 -15.34
N ILE A 137 -3.39 2.09 -16.54
CA ILE A 137 -2.89 0.72 -16.72
C ILE A 137 -1.53 0.54 -16.05
N HIS A 138 -0.62 1.49 -16.22
CA HIS A 138 0.69 1.48 -15.57
C HIS A 138 0.55 1.50 -14.04
N PHE A 139 -0.35 2.32 -13.52
CA PHE A 139 -0.66 2.37 -12.10
C PHE A 139 -1.13 1.00 -11.58
N MET A 140 -2.02 0.31 -12.30
CA MET A 140 -2.46 -1.04 -11.95
C MET A 140 -1.32 -2.07 -11.95
N GLU A 141 -0.33 -1.93 -12.84
CA GLU A 141 0.82 -2.82 -12.93
C GLU A 141 1.83 -2.59 -11.80
N GLU A 142 2.06 -1.33 -11.41
CA GLU A 142 3.08 -0.97 -10.44
C GLU A 142 2.62 -1.14 -8.98
N ILE A 143 1.32 -0.99 -8.67
CA ILE A 143 0.83 -1.17 -7.28
C ILE A 143 1.20 -2.55 -6.72
N ASP A 144 1.02 -3.62 -7.50
CA ASP A 144 1.29 -4.98 -7.05
C ASP A 144 2.78 -5.17 -6.73
N LYS A 145 3.66 -4.55 -7.52
CA LYS A 145 5.12 -4.57 -7.29
C LYS A 145 5.48 -3.77 -6.05
N GLU A 146 4.97 -2.54 -5.93
CA GLU A 146 5.25 -1.65 -4.81
C GLU A 146 4.80 -2.27 -3.47
N ILE A 147 3.61 -2.88 -3.42
CA ILE A 147 3.14 -3.60 -2.22
C ILE A 147 4.04 -4.78 -1.88
N SER A 148 4.48 -5.53 -2.89
CA SER A 148 5.40 -6.66 -2.70
C SER A 148 6.76 -6.20 -2.17
N GLU A 149 7.31 -5.11 -2.70
CA GLU A 149 8.56 -4.51 -2.26
C GLU A 149 8.46 -3.95 -0.83
N MET A 150 7.37 -3.26 -0.51
CA MET A 150 7.11 -2.80 0.86
C MET A 150 7.03 -3.97 1.84
N LYS A 151 6.37 -5.08 1.47
CA LYS A 151 6.29 -6.29 2.30
C LYS A 151 7.68 -6.89 2.56
N LEU A 152 8.50 -7.03 1.52
CA LEU A 152 9.88 -7.51 1.65
C LEU A 152 10.71 -6.58 2.54
N SER A 153 10.58 -5.26 2.37
CA SER A 153 11.28 -4.26 3.18
C SER A 153 10.91 -4.33 4.66
N VAL A 154 9.63 -4.54 5.00
CA VAL A 154 9.18 -4.71 6.38
C VAL A 154 9.75 -5.98 6.98
N ASN A 155 9.70 -7.10 6.26
CA ASN A 155 10.22 -8.38 6.75
C ASN A 155 11.74 -8.36 6.95
N ALA A 156 12.49 -7.76 6.02
CA ALA A 156 13.93 -7.60 6.14
C ALA A 156 14.30 -6.74 7.36
N ARG A 157 13.62 -5.61 7.57
CA ARG A 157 13.84 -4.75 8.74
C ARG A 157 13.48 -5.45 10.04
N ALA A 158 12.36 -6.17 10.10
CA ALA A 158 11.94 -6.92 11.28
C ALA A 158 13.00 -7.96 11.67
N ARG A 159 13.60 -8.65 10.68
CA ARG A 159 14.70 -9.59 10.92
C ARG A 159 15.92 -8.91 11.53
N ILE A 160 16.39 -7.81 10.93
CA ILE A 160 17.56 -7.06 11.43
C ILE A 160 17.32 -6.59 12.88
N VAL A 161 16.14 -6.06 13.17
CA VAL A 161 15.78 -5.61 14.53
C VAL A 161 15.79 -6.78 15.51
N ALA A 162 15.26 -7.95 15.12
CA ALA A 162 15.27 -9.14 15.97
C ALA A 162 16.68 -9.68 16.21
N GLU A 163 17.53 -9.74 15.18
CA GLU A 163 18.92 -10.19 15.28
C GLU A 163 19.73 -9.27 16.22
N GLU A 164 19.59 -7.96 16.05
CA GLU A 164 20.29 -6.97 16.89
C GLU A 164 19.81 -7.03 18.35
N PHE A 165 18.50 -7.21 18.56
CA PHE A 165 17.97 -7.37 19.92
C PHE A 165 18.51 -8.63 20.60
N LEU A 166 18.51 -9.78 19.91
CA LEU A 166 19.00 -11.04 20.47
C LEU A 166 20.50 -11.01 20.75
N LYS A 167 21.29 -10.35 19.90
CA LYS A 167 22.72 -10.16 20.11
C LYS A 167 23.01 -9.38 21.39
N ASN A 168 22.32 -8.26 21.60
CA ASN A 168 22.48 -7.46 22.82
C ASN A 168 22.07 -8.23 24.08
N VAL A 169 21.03 -9.07 23.98
CA VAL A 169 20.60 -9.95 25.07
C VAL A 169 21.65 -11.02 25.35
N SER A 170 22.21 -11.69 24.34
CA SER A 170 23.27 -12.68 24.54
C SER A 170 24.53 -12.05 25.14
N ASP A 171 24.89 -10.85 24.68
CA ASP A 171 26.05 -10.12 25.18
C ASP A 171 25.86 -9.75 26.65
N PHE A 172 24.66 -9.29 27.03
CA PHE A 172 24.30 -9.03 28.43
C PHE A 172 24.41 -10.28 29.31
N PHE A 173 23.89 -11.43 28.88
CA PHE A 173 24.01 -12.70 29.62
C PHE A 173 25.46 -13.18 29.72
N SER A 174 26.27 -12.99 28.68
CA SER A 174 27.69 -13.34 28.70
C SER A 174 28.48 -12.46 29.68
N ALA A 175 28.19 -11.16 29.75
CA ALA A 175 28.78 -10.26 30.72
C ALA A 175 28.38 -10.63 32.15
N LEU A 176 27.11 -10.96 32.39
CA LEU A 176 26.62 -11.36 33.71
C LEU A 176 27.29 -12.67 34.19
N THR A 177 27.42 -13.67 33.32
CA THR A 177 28.08 -14.93 33.67
C THR A 177 29.58 -14.74 33.94
N ALA A 178 30.27 -13.89 33.17
CA ALA A 178 31.65 -13.51 33.43
C ALA A 178 31.82 -12.83 34.80
N GLN A 179 30.93 -11.90 35.14
CA GLN A 179 30.95 -11.20 36.44
C GLN A 179 30.79 -12.17 37.62
N ILE A 180 29.84 -13.13 37.51
CA ILE A 180 29.60 -14.14 38.54
C ILE A 180 30.81 -15.07 38.69
N LEU A 181 31.41 -15.49 37.59
CA LEU A 181 32.61 -16.34 37.60
C LEU A 181 33.79 -15.62 38.27
N ILE A 182 34.01 -14.35 37.94
CA ILE A 182 35.05 -13.52 38.58
C ILE A 182 34.80 -13.44 40.09
N LEU A 183 33.56 -13.17 40.51
CA LEU A 183 33.20 -13.10 41.93
C LEU A 183 33.50 -14.43 42.65
N PHE A 184 33.14 -15.55 42.02
CA PHE A 184 33.38 -16.89 42.56
C PHE A 184 34.88 -17.17 42.73
N VAL A 185 35.70 -16.82 41.74
CA VAL A 185 37.17 -16.97 41.80
C VAL A 185 37.76 -16.09 42.90
N VAL A 186 37.33 -14.83 43.01
CA VAL A 186 37.84 -13.91 44.05
C VAL A 186 37.50 -14.43 45.45
N VAL A 187 36.27 -14.88 45.68
CA VAL A 187 35.84 -15.46 46.97
C VAL A 187 36.63 -16.72 47.29
N PHE A 188 36.82 -17.61 46.31
CA PHE A 188 37.58 -18.84 46.48
C PHE A 188 39.06 -18.59 46.82
N VAL A 189 39.71 -17.64 46.15
CA VAL A 189 41.10 -17.23 46.44
C VAL A 189 41.21 -16.64 47.85
N PHE A 190 40.27 -15.79 48.27
CA PHE A 190 40.21 -15.28 49.64
C PHE A 190 40.06 -16.40 50.66
N PHE A 191 39.22 -17.39 50.38
CA PHE A 191 38.99 -18.53 51.26
C PHE A 191 40.26 -19.39 51.42
N ILE A 192 40.98 -19.66 50.32
CA ILE A 192 42.26 -20.37 50.35
C ILE A 192 43.31 -19.58 51.14
N ASN A 193 43.44 -18.28 50.89
CA ASN A 193 44.39 -17.44 51.62
C ASN A 193 44.06 -17.36 53.11
N ALA A 194 42.79 -17.24 53.48
CA ALA A 194 42.34 -17.29 54.88
C ALA A 194 42.67 -18.64 55.55
N PHE A 195 42.49 -19.76 54.84
CA PHE A 195 42.89 -21.08 55.33
C PHE A 195 44.41 -21.18 55.53
N LYS A 196 45.20 -20.64 54.60
CA LYS A 196 46.67 -20.64 54.65
C LYS A 196 47.20 -19.81 55.82
N VAL A 197 46.61 -18.64 56.09
CA VAL A 197 46.96 -17.80 57.26
C VAL A 197 46.63 -18.54 58.57
N ARG A 198 45.46 -19.19 58.64
CA ARG A 198 45.02 -19.91 59.85
C ARG A 198 45.86 -21.16 60.14
N LEU A 199 46.45 -21.79 59.13
CA LEU A 199 47.39 -22.91 59.30
C LEU A 199 48.76 -22.46 59.85
N VAL A 200 49.22 -21.27 59.45
CA VAL A 200 50.54 -20.72 59.86
C VAL A 200 50.53 -20.17 61.29
N THR A 201 49.36 -19.83 61.84
CA THR A 201 49.24 -19.35 63.25
C THR A 201 49.10 -20.50 64.27
N VAL A 202 49.01 -21.76 63.82
CA VAL A 202 48.84 -22.95 64.68
C VAL A 202 50.12 -23.81 64.74
N ILE A 203 51.23 -23.29 64.21
CA ILE A 203 52.59 -23.85 64.34
C ILE A 203 53.42 -22.83 65.13
#